data_AF-A0A9W9KRE4-F1
#
_entry.id   AF-A0A9W9KRE4-F1
#
_cell.length_a   1.000
_cell.length_b   1.000
_cell.length_c   1.000
_cell.angle_alpha   90.00
_cell.angle_beta   90.00
_cell.angle_gamma   90.00
#
_symmetry.space_group_name_H-M   'P 1'
#
loop_
_entity.id
_entity.type
_entity.pdbx_description
1 polymer ?
#
loop_
_entity_poly.entity_id
_entity_poly.type
_entity_poly.pdbx_seq_one_letter_code
_entity_poly.pdbx_strand_id
1 'polypeptide(L)'
;MAKSKNASQHHNSQKAHRNGCVLPRPPAVGKMDMCVNGPGAMDMETETQSIKKPKTHRYPSLKGVDPKFRRNHRHALHGTMKALKERKEGKREVA
;
A
#
# COMPACT_ATOMS: atom_id res chain seq x y z
N MET A 1 -48.79 -12.85 19.73
CA MET A 1 -47.66 -12.36 18.89
C MET A 1 -46.69 -13.52 18.69
N ALA A 2 -46.32 -13.83 17.45
CA ALA A 2 -45.33 -14.88 17.17
C ALA A 2 -43.92 -14.35 17.47
N LYS A 3 -43.11 -15.12 18.20
CA LYS A 3 -41.72 -14.76 18.52
C LYS A 3 -40.83 -15.12 17.32
N SER A 4 -40.06 -14.18 16.80
CA SER A 4 -39.07 -14.40 15.75
C SER A 4 -37.64 -14.52 16.32
N LYS A 5 -36.71 -15.02 15.52
CA LYS A 5 -35.29 -15.07 15.90
C LYS A 5 -34.67 -13.68 15.76
N ASN A 6 -33.99 -13.21 16.81
CA ASN A 6 -33.49 -11.83 16.88
C ASN A 6 -32.20 -11.60 16.07
N ALA A 7 -31.25 -12.55 16.07
CA ALA A 7 -30.01 -12.47 15.27
C ALA A 7 -29.41 -13.87 15.03
N SER A 8 -28.66 -14.04 13.94
CA SER A 8 -27.90 -15.27 13.65
C SER A 8 -26.62 -14.97 12.86
N GLN A 9 -25.53 -15.66 13.20
CA GLN A 9 -24.22 -15.57 12.53
C GLN A 9 -23.90 -16.81 11.66
N HIS A 10 -24.86 -17.72 11.48
CA HIS A 10 -24.64 -19.09 10.96
C HIS A 10 -23.92 -19.16 9.61
N HIS A 11 -24.14 -18.19 8.71
CA HIS A 11 -23.53 -18.18 7.38
C HIS A 11 -22.48 -17.09 7.18
N ASN A 12 -22.13 -16.34 8.22
CA ASN A 12 -21.31 -15.13 8.07
C ASN A 12 -19.86 -15.46 7.71
N SER A 13 -19.30 -16.52 8.29
CA SER A 13 -17.97 -17.03 7.92
C SER A 13 -17.93 -17.53 6.47
N GLN A 14 -18.93 -18.30 6.02
CA GLN A 14 -18.97 -18.79 4.64
C GLN A 14 -19.02 -17.65 3.61
N LYS A 15 -19.77 -16.57 3.90
CA LYS A 15 -19.82 -15.38 3.04
C LYS A 15 -18.50 -14.60 3.00
N ALA A 16 -17.81 -14.53 4.14
CA ALA A 16 -16.51 -13.85 4.26
C ALA A 16 -15.36 -14.58 3.54
N HIS A 17 -15.46 -15.90 3.37
CA HIS A 17 -14.41 -16.75 2.78
C HIS A 17 -14.72 -17.28 1.38
N ARG A 18 -15.97 -17.23 0.89
CA ARG A 18 -16.35 -17.80 -0.41
C ARG A 18 -15.71 -17.14 -1.63
N ASN A 19 -15.14 -15.96 -1.49
CA ASN A 19 -14.55 -15.25 -2.62
C ASN A 19 -13.02 -15.35 -2.62
N GLY A 20 -12.50 -16.57 -2.84
CA GLY A 20 -11.18 -16.84 -3.42
C GLY A 20 -9.95 -16.33 -2.66
N CYS A 21 -9.38 -17.18 -1.80
CA CYS A 21 -7.96 -17.11 -1.46
C CYS A 21 -7.12 -17.48 -2.69
N VAL A 22 -6.68 -16.50 -3.47
CA VAL A 22 -5.60 -16.70 -4.45
C VAL A 22 -4.30 -16.79 -3.65
N LEU A 23 -3.79 -18.00 -3.44
CA LEU A 23 -2.36 -18.16 -3.12
C LEU A 23 -1.58 -17.73 -4.37
N PRO A 24 -0.58 -16.82 -4.26
CA PRO A 24 0.28 -16.52 -5.39
C PRO A 24 1.02 -17.80 -5.77
N ARG A 25 0.69 -18.35 -6.94
CA ARG A 25 1.43 -19.48 -7.53
C ARG A 25 2.88 -18.99 -7.74
N PRO A 26 3.91 -19.66 -7.18
CA PRO A 26 5.29 -19.22 -7.39
C PRO A 26 5.64 -19.29 -8.88
N PRO A 27 6.44 -18.34 -9.42
CA PRO A 27 6.88 -18.41 -10.79
C PRO A 27 7.70 -19.69 -10.99
N ALA A 28 7.25 -20.57 -11.89
CA ALA A 28 8.04 -21.69 -12.33
C ALA A 28 9.33 -21.14 -12.96
N VAL A 29 10.47 -21.56 -12.40
CA VAL A 29 11.78 -21.23 -12.93
C VAL A 29 11.93 -21.80 -14.35
N GLY A 30 12.00 -20.90 -15.31
CA GLY A 30 12.81 -20.99 -16.53
C GLY A 30 12.48 -22.10 -17.52
N LYS A 31 11.85 -21.71 -18.65
CA LYS A 31 12.48 -21.89 -19.97
C LYS A 31 11.70 -21.21 -21.11
N MET A 32 12.47 -20.52 -21.95
CA MET A 32 12.28 -20.16 -23.35
C MET A 32 11.63 -18.80 -23.65
N ASP A 33 12.50 -17.92 -24.16
CA ASP A 33 12.25 -16.69 -24.88
C ASP A 33 11.26 -16.85 -26.03
N MET A 34 10.44 -15.83 -26.29
CA MET A 34 10.27 -15.18 -27.60
C MET A 34 9.44 -13.89 -27.42
N CYS A 35 9.92 -12.80 -28.00
CA CYS A 35 9.35 -11.45 -27.96
C CYS A 35 7.93 -11.38 -28.53
N VAL A 36 6.99 -10.67 -27.86
CA VAL A 36 5.98 -9.82 -28.53
C VAL A 36 5.60 -8.66 -27.60
N ASN A 37 5.72 -7.43 -28.11
CA ASN A 37 5.17 -6.22 -27.50
C ASN A 37 3.63 -6.35 -27.39
N GLY A 38 3.10 -6.42 -26.17
CA GLY A 38 1.65 -6.36 -25.90
C GLY A 38 1.32 -5.10 -25.09
N PRO A 39 0.35 -4.25 -25.51
CA PRO A 39 -0.02 -3.08 -24.74
C PRO A 39 -0.71 -3.50 -23.43
N GLY A 40 -0.24 -2.89 -22.34
CA GLY A 40 -0.81 -2.86 -20.99
C GLY A 40 -1.99 -3.78 -20.71
N ALA A 41 -1.70 -4.91 -20.06
CA ALA A 41 -2.69 -5.55 -19.22
C ALA A 41 -3.12 -4.54 -18.14
N MET A 42 -4.26 -3.89 -18.35
CA MET A 42 -4.98 -3.22 -17.29
C MET A 42 -5.28 -4.31 -16.26
N ASP A 43 -4.63 -4.24 -15.10
CA ASP A 43 -4.94 -5.07 -13.95
C ASP A 43 -6.39 -4.79 -13.51
N MET A 44 -7.35 -5.44 -14.17
CA MET A 44 -8.72 -5.57 -13.69
C MET A 44 -8.64 -6.50 -12.48
N GLU A 45 -8.40 -5.94 -11.29
CA GLU A 45 -8.55 -6.68 -10.05
C GLU A 45 -10.00 -7.16 -9.96
N THR A 46 -10.23 -8.42 -10.32
CA THR A 46 -11.51 -9.09 -10.11
C THR A 46 -11.80 -9.08 -8.61
N GLU A 47 -12.72 -8.21 -8.19
CA GLU A 47 -13.12 -8.01 -6.80
C GLU A 47 -13.85 -9.25 -6.24
N THR A 48 -13.06 -10.24 -5.88
CA THR A 48 -13.49 -11.38 -5.08
C THR A 48 -13.54 -10.91 -3.61
N GLN A 49 -14.75 -10.76 -3.06
CA GLN A 49 -15.03 -10.24 -1.71
C GLN A 49 -14.58 -11.20 -0.57
N SER A 50 -13.29 -11.55 -0.50
CA SER A 50 -12.69 -12.25 0.65
C SER A 50 -12.17 -11.23 1.66
N ILE A 51 -12.12 -11.62 2.94
CA ILE A 51 -11.39 -10.83 3.94
C ILE A 51 -9.92 -10.73 3.53
N LYS A 52 -9.53 -9.55 3.03
CA LYS A 52 -8.16 -9.28 2.60
C LYS A 52 -7.31 -8.87 3.81
N LYS A 53 -6.04 -9.27 3.76
CA LYS A 53 -5.02 -8.72 4.66
C LYS A 53 -4.87 -7.22 4.36
N PRO A 54 -4.61 -6.37 5.37
CA PRO A 54 -4.38 -4.95 5.13
C PRO A 54 -3.21 -4.77 4.16
N LYS A 55 -3.37 -3.86 3.20
CA LYS A 55 -2.31 -3.55 2.23
C LYS A 55 -1.14 -2.91 2.95
N THR A 56 0.05 -3.50 2.81
CA THR A 56 1.28 -2.90 3.32
C THR A 56 1.80 -1.88 2.30
N HIS A 57 2.04 -0.65 2.76
CA HIS A 57 2.65 0.39 1.95
C HIS A 57 4.13 0.53 2.32
N ARG A 58 4.99 0.76 1.32
CA ARG A 58 6.43 0.97 1.51
C ARG A 58 6.72 2.14 2.47
N TYR A 59 5.86 3.15 2.49
CA TYR A 59 5.99 4.32 3.35
C TYR A 59 4.75 4.44 4.26
N PRO A 60 4.89 4.33 5.59
CA PRO A 60 3.78 4.46 6.51
C PRO A 60 3.37 5.93 6.72
N SER A 61 2.15 6.14 7.22
CA SER A 61 1.71 7.48 7.61
C SER A 61 2.41 7.93 8.89
N LEU A 62 2.73 9.23 9.00
CA LEU A 62 3.29 9.83 10.21
C LEU A 62 2.19 10.30 11.20
N LYS A 63 0.93 9.87 11.04
CA LYS A 63 -0.17 10.25 11.94
C LYS A 63 0.02 9.58 13.30
N GLY A 64 -0.14 10.33 14.38
CA GLY A 64 0.06 9.83 15.76
C GLY A 64 1.51 9.88 16.25
N VAL A 65 2.48 10.27 15.41
CA VAL A 65 3.86 10.53 15.86
C VAL A 65 3.89 11.80 16.71
N ASP A 66 4.66 11.78 17.80
CA ASP A 66 4.74 12.86 18.77
C ASP A 66 4.99 14.24 18.11
N PRO A 67 4.24 15.29 18.52
CA PRO A 67 4.34 16.61 17.91
C PRO A 67 5.74 17.24 17.94
N LYS A 68 6.60 16.93 18.92
CA LYS A 68 7.96 17.47 18.98
C LYS A 68 8.82 16.91 17.85
N PHE A 69 8.76 15.59 17.64
CA PHE A 69 9.47 14.92 16.55
C PHE A 69 8.92 15.31 15.18
N ARG A 70 7.60 15.48 15.05
CA ARG A 70 6.98 15.97 13.79
C ARG A 70 7.40 17.41 13.46
N ARG A 71 7.55 18.29 14.45
CA ARG A 71 8.04 19.66 14.24
C ARG A 71 9.49 19.64 13.77
N ASN A 72 10.37 18.95 14.48
CA ASN A 72 11.78 18.87 14.09
C ASN A 72 11.96 18.27 12.68
N HIS A 73 11.25 17.18 12.38
CA HIS A 73 11.32 16.55 11.06
C HIS A 73 10.94 17.52 9.92
N ARG A 74 9.92 18.37 10.12
CA ARG A 74 9.56 19.43 9.16
C ARG A 74 10.70 20.43 8.98
N HIS A 75 11.28 20.94 10.07
CA HIS A 75 12.37 21.91 10.00
C HIS A 75 13.61 21.33 9.31
N ALA A 76 13.96 20.07 9.59
CA ALA A 76 15.08 19.39 8.94
C ALA A 76 14.88 19.28 7.43
N LEU A 77 13.70 18.83 6.96
CA LEU A 77 13.40 18.73 5.53
C LEU A 77 13.38 20.09 4.83
N HIS A 78 12.85 21.13 5.48
CA HIS A 78 12.88 22.48 4.91
C HIS A 78 14.32 23.04 4.87
N GLY A 79 15.13 22.72 5.88
CA GLY A 79 16.54 23.12 5.94
C GLY A 79 17.37 22.51 4.83
N THR A 80 17.22 21.21 4.55
CA THR A 80 17.96 20.56 3.45
C THR A 80 17.59 21.14 2.09
N MET A 81 16.30 21.42 1.85
CA MET A 81 15.84 22.05 0.62
C MET A 81 16.44 23.45 0.42
N LYS A 82 16.47 24.27 1.49
CA LYS A 82 17.07 25.61 1.46
C LYS A 82 18.58 25.53 1.19
N ALA A 83 19.29 24.63 1.86
CA ALA A 83 20.73 24.45 1.67
C ALA A 83 21.10 23.97 0.26
N LEU A 84 20.32 23.05 -0.31
CA LEU A 84 20.51 22.60 -1.69
C LEU A 84 20.28 23.73 -2.71
N LYS A 85 19.27 24.57 -2.47
CA LYS A 85 18.98 25.74 -3.31
C LYS A 85 20.12 26.75 -3.26
N GLU A 86 20.61 27.09 -2.07
CA GLU A 86 21.72 28.04 -1.90
C GLU A 86 23.05 27.53 -2.47
N ARG A 87 23.30 26.21 -2.38
CA ARG A 87 24.43 25.56 -3.06
C ARG A 87 24.31 25.67 -4.59
N LYS A 88 23.13 25.41 -5.14
CA LYS A 88 22.89 25.51 -6.59
C LYS A 88 23.03 26.94 -7.10
N GLU A 89 22.64 27.93 -6.28
CA GLU A 89 22.75 29.36 -6.58
C GLU A 89 24.17 29.91 -6.32
N GLY A 90 25.13 29.09 -5.89
CA GLY A 90 26.52 29.50 -5.64
C GLY A 90 26.70 30.47 -4.46
N LYS A 91 25.67 30.69 -3.64
CA LYS A 91 25.68 31.62 -2.51
C LYS A 91 26.30 31.04 -1.24
N ARG A 92 26.68 29.76 -1.27
CA ARG A 92 27.35 29.06 -0.18
C ARG A 92 28.61 28.39 -0.71
N GLU A 93 29.73 28.77 -0.12
CA GLU A 93 31.03 28.10 -0.31
C GLU A 93 30.89 26.61 0.00
N VAL A 94 31.38 25.78 -0.91
CA VAL A 94 31.46 24.33 -0.72
C VAL A 94 32.67 24.08 0.16
N ALA A 95 32.44 23.58 1.37
CA ALA A 95 33.50 23.05 2.23
C ALA A 95 33.97 21.68 1.73
#